data_AF-A0A7C7AGB0-F1
#
_entry.id   AF-A0A7C7AGB0-F1
#
_cell.length_a   1.000
_cell.length_b   1.000
_cell.length_c   1.000
_cell.angle_alpha   90.00
_cell.angle_beta   90.00
_cell.angle_gamma   90.00
#
_symmetry.space_group_name_H-M   'P 1'
#
loop_
_entity.id
_entity.type
_entity.pdbx_description
1 polymer ?
#
loop_
_entity_poly.entity_id
_entity_poly.type
_entity_poly.pdbx_seq_one_letter_code
_entity_poly.pdbx_strand_id
1 'polypeptide(L)'
;GLIASVFEEIQKYLESLDGENLFNYCLKAIKNAEVTGNEVMKVSKKDYNKYLKALSTQTGSIVSLDKLNDKLGKDFKLTLSKEPALIENGFILEGEYFDLNFSFDETLEQLAKQYEKKIYEEMN
;
A
#
# COMPACT_ATOMS: atom_id res chain seq x y z
N GLY A 1 8.82 -23.78 5.09
CA GLY A 1 8.42 -24.15 6.47
C GLY A 1 7.03 -23.62 6.76
N LEU A 2 6.41 -23.99 7.89
CA LEU A 2 5.06 -23.52 8.26
C LEU A 2 4.95 -21.99 8.26
N ILE A 3 6.01 -21.29 8.68
CA ILE A 3 6.07 -19.83 8.69
C ILE A 3 5.99 -19.29 7.25
N ALA A 4 6.82 -19.80 6.33
CA ALA A 4 6.79 -19.41 4.93
C ALA A 4 5.40 -19.59 4.29
N SER A 5 4.71 -20.71 4.55
CA SER A 5 3.35 -20.93 4.01
C SER A 5 2.32 -19.93 4.55
N VAL A 6 2.44 -19.49 5.80
CA VAL A 6 1.55 -18.47 6.37
C VAL A 6 1.79 -17.12 5.67
N PHE A 7 3.04 -16.72 5.45
CA PHE A 7 3.34 -15.47 4.74
C PHE A 7 2.91 -15.50 3.27
N GLU A 8 3.02 -16.64 2.59
CA GLU A 8 2.47 -16.83 1.25
C GLU A 8 0.93 -16.67 1.21
N GLU A 9 0.22 -17.17 2.21
CA GLU A 9 -1.24 -16.99 2.30
C GLU A 9 -1.61 -15.52 2.57
N ILE A 10 -0.86 -14.83 3.43
CA ILE A 10 -1.06 -13.39 3.68
C ILE A 10 -0.80 -12.59 2.41
N GLN A 11 0.26 -12.91 1.66
CA GLN A 11 0.55 -12.26 0.38
C GLN A 11 -0.63 -12.42 -0.60
N LYS A 12 -1.12 -13.64 -0.80
CA LYS A 12 -2.28 -13.91 -1.66
C LYS A 12 -3.51 -13.14 -1.21
N TYR A 13 -3.74 -13.06 0.10
CA TYR A 13 -4.84 -12.28 0.66
C TYR A 13 -4.69 -10.78 0.34
N LEU A 14 -3.51 -10.19 0.57
CA LEU A 14 -3.25 -8.78 0.27
C LEU A 14 -3.42 -8.47 -1.23
N GLU A 15 -2.93 -9.35 -2.11
CA GLU A 15 -3.08 -9.22 -3.56
C GLU A 15 -4.54 -9.33 -4.01
N SER A 16 -5.38 -10.06 -3.26
CA SER A 16 -6.81 -10.21 -3.54
C SER A 16 -7.67 -9.01 -3.11
N LEU A 17 -7.15 -8.10 -2.28
CA LEU A 17 -7.92 -6.96 -1.74
C LEU A 17 -8.43 -6.06 -2.86
N ASP A 18 -9.74 -5.81 -2.94
CA ASP A 18 -10.33 -4.87 -3.92
C ASP A 18 -11.42 -4.01 -3.24
N GLY A 19 -11.90 -2.98 -3.94
CA GLY A 19 -13.01 -2.13 -3.52
C GLY A 19 -12.81 -1.55 -2.12
N GLU A 20 -13.80 -1.76 -1.24
CA GLU A 20 -13.78 -1.25 0.14
C GLU A 20 -12.66 -1.85 1.00
N ASN A 21 -12.28 -3.10 0.77
CA ASN A 21 -11.20 -3.73 1.54
C ASN A 21 -9.84 -3.10 1.20
N LEU A 22 -9.59 -2.86 -0.09
CA LEU A 22 -8.41 -2.13 -0.53
C LEU A 22 -8.41 -0.69 -0.01
N PHE A 23 -9.55 -0.02 -0.07
CA PHE A 23 -9.72 1.33 0.48
C PHE A 23 -9.32 1.39 1.96
N ASN A 24 -9.88 0.49 2.77
CA ASN A 24 -9.62 0.44 4.21
C ASN A 24 -8.16 0.08 4.53
N TYR A 25 -7.53 -0.76 3.69
CA TYR A 25 -6.10 -1.05 3.81
C TYR A 25 -5.26 0.21 3.58
N CYS A 26 -5.44 0.91 2.46
CA CYS A 26 -4.70 2.13 2.14
C CYS A 26 -4.91 3.22 3.21
N LEU A 27 -6.16 3.42 3.65
CA LEU A 27 -6.48 4.38 4.70
C LEU A 27 -5.71 4.11 6.00
N LYS A 28 -5.65 2.85 6.43
CA LYS A 28 -4.92 2.46 7.64
C LYS A 28 -3.41 2.61 7.47
N ALA A 29 -2.87 2.15 6.34
CA ALA A 29 -1.44 2.25 6.05
C ALA A 29 -0.96 3.71 6.11
N ILE A 30 -1.70 4.62 5.49
CA ILE A 30 -1.36 6.05 5.43
C ILE A 30 -1.52 6.73 6.78
N LYS A 31 -2.58 6.41 7.55
CA LYS A 31 -2.77 6.96 8.91
C LYS A 31 -1.67 6.55 9.89
N ASN A 32 -1.03 5.41 9.65
CA ASN A 32 0.03 4.89 10.50
C ASN A 32 1.43 5.30 10.03
N ALA A 33 1.52 6.05 8.93
CA ALA A 33 2.77 6.55 8.37
C ALA A 33 2.91 8.06 8.62
N GLU A 34 4.15 8.53 8.66
CA GLU A 34 4.46 9.96 8.71
C GLU A 34 4.50 10.50 7.27
N VAL A 35 3.38 11.13 6.87
CA VAL A 35 3.15 11.67 5.53
C VAL A 35 2.88 13.17 5.60
N THR A 36 3.31 13.92 4.58
CA THR A 36 3.05 15.35 4.41
C THR A 36 1.63 15.63 3.92
N GLY A 37 1.00 14.66 3.24
CA GLY A 37 -0.38 14.71 2.77
C GLY A 37 -0.56 15.18 1.33
N ASN A 38 0.52 15.49 0.61
CA ASN A 38 0.51 15.91 -0.80
C ASN A 38 1.25 14.95 -1.74
N GLU A 39 1.51 13.73 -1.28
CA GLU A 39 2.25 12.71 -2.01
C GLU A 39 1.52 12.22 -3.27
N VAL A 40 2.33 11.73 -4.20
CA VAL A 40 1.85 11.06 -5.41
C VAL A 40 1.91 9.56 -5.18
N MET A 41 0.74 8.92 -5.14
CA MET A 41 0.64 7.47 -5.12
C MET A 41 1.00 6.91 -6.49
N LYS A 42 1.94 5.96 -6.51
CA LYS A 42 2.31 5.14 -7.66
C LYS A 42 2.05 3.67 -7.36
N VAL A 43 1.57 2.96 -8.35
CA VAL A 43 1.24 1.52 -8.26
C VAL A 43 1.78 0.77 -9.46
N SER A 44 1.75 -0.56 -9.40
CA SER A 44 2.06 -1.40 -10.55
C SER A 44 1.10 -1.09 -11.71
N LYS A 45 1.55 -1.28 -12.95
CA LYS A 45 0.71 -1.05 -14.14
C LYS A 45 -0.58 -1.88 -14.13
N LYS A 46 -0.51 -3.12 -13.60
CA LYS A 46 -1.65 -4.04 -13.52
C LYS A 46 -2.69 -3.60 -12.47
N ASP A 47 -2.25 -2.93 -11.41
CA ASP A 47 -3.12 -2.53 -10.30
C ASP A 47 -3.71 -1.12 -10.44
N TYR A 48 -3.27 -0.31 -11.40
CA TYR A 48 -3.73 1.07 -11.57
C TYR A 48 -5.27 1.19 -11.53
N ASN A 49 -5.97 0.39 -12.33
CA ASN A 49 -7.44 0.48 -12.40
C ASN A 49 -8.12 0.02 -11.10
N LYS A 50 -7.51 -0.91 -10.37
CA LYS A 50 -7.99 -1.45 -9.11
C LYS A 50 -7.93 -0.37 -8.02
N TYR A 51 -6.77 0.29 -7.90
CA TYR A 51 -6.58 1.41 -6.97
C TYR A 51 -7.42 2.63 -7.35
N LEU A 52 -7.49 2.98 -8.65
CA LEU A 52 -8.29 4.09 -9.14
C LEU A 52 -9.76 3.93 -8.72
N LYS A 53 -10.36 2.75 -8.96
CA LYS A 53 -11.75 2.46 -8.60
C LYS A 53 -11.99 2.52 -7.10
N ALA A 54 -11.06 1.98 -6.31
CA ALA A 54 -11.19 1.93 -4.85
C ALA A 54 -11.06 3.33 -4.22
N LEU A 55 -10.11 4.14 -4.70
CA LEU A 55 -9.65 5.35 -4.00
C LEU A 55 -10.13 6.67 -4.62
N SER A 56 -10.72 6.63 -5.83
CA SER A 56 -11.17 7.83 -6.51
C SER A 56 -12.55 7.69 -7.17
N THR A 57 -13.24 8.81 -7.36
CA THR A 57 -14.36 8.97 -8.31
C THR A 57 -13.93 9.63 -9.63
N GLN A 58 -12.71 10.16 -9.69
CA GLN A 58 -12.21 10.98 -10.80
C GLN A 58 -11.40 10.17 -11.81
N THR A 59 -11.14 10.77 -12.97
CA THR A 59 -10.29 10.19 -14.04
C THR A 59 -9.44 11.28 -14.67
N GLY A 60 -8.25 10.95 -15.18
CA GLY A 60 -7.29 11.95 -15.67
C GLY A 60 -5.87 11.39 -15.82
N SER A 61 -4.89 12.24 -16.14
CA SER A 61 -3.46 11.88 -16.13
C SER A 61 -2.89 11.84 -14.71
N ILE A 62 -3.31 12.80 -13.88
CA ILE A 62 -3.11 12.85 -12.45
C ILE A 62 -4.50 12.86 -11.84
N VAL A 63 -4.80 11.87 -11.00
CA VAL A 63 -6.15 11.69 -10.45
C VAL A 63 -6.15 12.00 -8.97
N SER A 64 -7.01 12.92 -8.52
CA SER A 64 -7.22 13.13 -7.09
C SER A 64 -7.77 11.87 -6.45
N LEU A 65 -7.19 11.44 -5.32
CA LEU A 65 -7.70 10.35 -4.51
C LEU A 65 -8.82 10.84 -3.59
N ASP A 66 -9.86 11.46 -4.16
CA ASP A 66 -10.92 12.16 -3.43
C ASP A 66 -11.58 11.31 -2.34
N LYS A 67 -11.95 10.05 -2.61
CA LYS A 67 -12.53 9.16 -1.59
C LYS A 67 -11.60 8.98 -0.39
N LEU A 68 -10.30 8.86 -0.64
CA LEU A 68 -9.28 8.64 0.37
C LEU A 68 -8.97 9.92 1.14
N ASN A 69 -8.76 11.03 0.42
CA ASN A 69 -8.51 12.35 0.97
C ASN A 69 -9.65 12.78 1.91
N ASP A 70 -10.91 12.55 1.52
CA ASP A 70 -12.09 12.86 2.35
C ASP A 70 -12.09 12.12 3.70
N LYS A 71 -11.50 10.91 3.77
CA LYS A 71 -11.41 10.11 5.01
C LYS A 71 -10.14 10.34 5.82
N LEU A 72 -9.08 10.83 5.18
CA LEU A 72 -7.84 11.22 5.85
C LEU A 72 -7.99 12.59 6.51
N GLY A 73 -8.63 13.54 5.83
CA GLY A 73 -8.93 14.87 6.35
C GLY A 73 -8.54 15.98 5.37
N LYS A 74 -8.94 17.21 5.71
CA LYS A 74 -8.80 18.42 4.87
C LYS A 74 -7.36 18.76 4.45
N ASP A 75 -6.37 18.25 5.17
CA ASP A 75 -4.95 18.53 4.92
C ASP A 75 -4.36 17.59 3.85
N PHE A 76 -5.12 16.57 3.43
CA PHE A 76 -4.69 15.59 2.43
C PHE A 76 -5.18 15.94 1.01
N LYS A 77 -4.23 15.88 0.08
CA LYS A 77 -4.38 16.14 -1.36
C LYS A 77 -3.60 15.11 -2.17
N LEU A 78 -3.69 13.85 -1.76
CA LEU A 78 -3.01 12.75 -2.44
C LEU A 78 -3.55 12.57 -3.86
N THR A 79 -2.66 12.21 -4.77
CA THR A 79 -3.01 11.93 -6.17
C THR A 79 -2.49 10.58 -6.63
N LEU A 80 -3.10 9.99 -7.65
CA LEU A 80 -2.66 8.74 -8.28
C LEU A 80 -2.05 9.06 -9.65
N SER A 81 -0.81 8.65 -9.85
CA SER A 81 -0.11 8.78 -11.12
C SER A 81 -0.43 7.64 -12.07
N LYS A 82 -0.55 7.94 -13.37
CA LYS A 82 -0.56 6.94 -14.44
C LYS A 82 0.82 6.37 -14.76
N GLU A 83 1.88 7.02 -14.30
CA GLU A 83 3.23 6.48 -14.38
C GLU A 83 3.35 5.32 -13.38
N PRO A 84 3.63 4.09 -13.84
CA PRO A 84 3.70 2.94 -12.96
C PRO A 84 4.98 2.98 -12.11
N ALA A 85 4.89 2.54 -10.87
CA ALA A 85 6.06 2.20 -10.06
C ALA A 85 6.65 0.85 -10.49
N LEU A 86 7.95 0.68 -10.29
CA LEU A 86 8.67 -0.59 -10.52
C LEU A 86 8.47 -1.55 -9.33
N ILE A 87 7.21 -1.85 -9.02
CA ILE A 87 6.78 -2.78 -7.97
C ILE A 87 5.77 -3.77 -8.53
N GLU A 88 5.70 -4.96 -7.92
CA GLU A 88 4.75 -5.99 -8.33
C GLU A 88 3.39 -5.87 -7.64
N ASN A 89 3.34 -5.40 -6.40
CA ASN A 89 2.11 -5.29 -5.61
C ASN A 89 2.21 -4.13 -4.60
N GLY A 90 1.08 -3.74 -4.01
CA GLY A 90 1.01 -2.59 -3.09
C GLY A 90 1.11 -1.24 -3.80
N PHE A 91 1.67 -0.25 -3.11
CA PHE A 91 1.82 1.13 -3.62
C PHE A 91 3.06 1.83 -3.04
N ILE A 92 3.52 2.88 -3.72
CA ILE A 92 4.53 3.82 -3.22
C ILE A 92 3.84 5.18 -3.07
N LEU A 93 4.16 5.90 -2.00
CA LEU A 93 3.89 7.34 -1.91
C LEU A 93 5.19 8.10 -2.19
N GLU A 94 5.21 8.80 -3.32
CA GLU A 94 6.31 9.68 -3.70
C GLU A 94 6.11 11.04 -3.04
N GLY A 95 7.00 11.38 -2.12
CA GLY A 95 6.99 12.64 -1.38
C GLY A 95 8.08 13.60 -1.87
N GLU A 96 8.09 14.82 -1.32
CA GLU A 96 9.11 15.81 -1.70
C GLU A 96 10.52 15.44 -1.20
N TYR A 97 10.59 14.83 0.00
CA TYR A 97 11.85 14.54 0.68
C TYR A 97 12.24 13.06 0.67
N PHE A 98 11.24 12.18 0.73
CA PHE A 98 11.43 10.74 0.76
C PHE A 98 10.20 10.04 0.20
N ASP A 99 10.43 8.83 -0.30
CA ASP A 99 9.37 7.93 -0.74
C ASP A 99 9.05 6.93 0.36
N LEU A 100 7.77 6.61 0.52
CA LEU A 100 7.31 5.56 1.40
C LEU A 100 6.88 4.36 0.58
N ASN A 101 7.52 3.22 0.84
CA ASN A 101 7.25 1.97 0.14
C ASN A 101 6.27 1.10 0.95
N PHE A 102 5.08 0.89 0.40
CA PHE A 102 4.04 0.01 0.93
C PHE A 102 3.81 -1.21 0.01
N SER A 103 4.87 -1.67 -0.69
CA SER A 103 4.82 -2.93 -1.42
C SER A 103 4.59 -4.09 -0.45
N PHE A 104 3.76 -5.04 -0.84
CA PHE A 104 3.43 -6.18 0.04
C PHE A 104 4.65 -7.07 0.20
N ASP A 105 5.41 -7.30 -0.88
CA ASP A 105 6.61 -8.14 -0.85
C ASP A 105 7.62 -7.62 0.18
N GLU A 106 7.96 -6.33 0.15
CA GLU A 106 8.94 -5.77 1.09
C GLU A 106 8.42 -5.75 2.53
N THR A 107 7.15 -5.37 2.71
CA THR A 107 6.51 -5.36 4.04
C THR A 107 6.47 -6.76 4.65
N LEU A 108 6.08 -7.76 3.87
CA LEU A 108 5.96 -9.14 4.33
C LEU A 108 7.34 -9.78 4.54
N GLU A 109 8.32 -9.49 3.71
CA GLU A 109 9.68 -10.01 3.89
C GLU A 109 10.31 -9.52 5.20
N GLN A 110 10.14 -8.22 5.51
CA GLN A 110 10.63 -7.66 6.77
C GLN A 110 9.94 -8.30 7.99
N LEU A 111 8.62 -8.47 7.92
CA LEU A 111 7.85 -9.15 8.98
C LEU A 111 8.26 -10.62 9.10
N ALA A 112 8.42 -11.35 8.01
CA ALA A 112 8.82 -12.75 8.02
C ALA A 112 10.18 -12.93 8.70
N LYS A 113 11.18 -12.11 8.35
CA LYS A 113 12.50 -12.14 9.01
C LYS A 113 12.42 -11.86 10.51
N GLN A 114 11.58 -10.90 10.92
CA GLN A 114 11.40 -10.57 12.33
C GLN A 114 10.74 -11.70 13.11
N TYR A 115 9.66 -12.28 12.58
CA TYR A 115 8.91 -13.34 13.26
C TYR A 115 9.63 -14.68 13.23
N GLU A 116 10.33 -15.02 12.14
CA GLU A 116 11.20 -16.21 12.11
C GLU A 116 12.25 -16.13 13.22
N LYS A 117 12.97 -15.00 13.30
CA LYS A 117 13.96 -14.78 14.37
C LYS A 117 13.34 -14.95 15.76
N LYS A 118 12.20 -14.31 16.01
CA LYS A 118 11.52 -14.36 17.32
C LYS A 118 11.06 -15.77 17.68
N ILE A 119 10.52 -16.53 16.73
CA ILE A 119 10.09 -17.92 16.95
C ILE A 119 11.30 -18.82 17.27
N TYR A 120 12.41 -18.64 16.57
CA TYR A 120 13.65 -19.37 16.89
C TYR A 120 14.19 -19.01 18.28
N GLU A 121 14.09 -17.76 18.71
CA GLU A 121 14.49 -17.32 20.06
C GLU A 121 13.57 -17.87 21.16
N GLU A 122 12.26 -18.01 20.92
CA GLU A 122 11.30 -18.54 21.90
C GLU A 122 11.31 -20.09 22.00
N MET A 123 11.89 -20.78 21.00
CA MET A 123 12.00 -22.24 20.96
C MET A 123 13.34 -22.79 21.48
N ASN A 124 14.28 -21.92 21.88
CA ASN A 124 15.58 -22.27 22.47
C ASN A 124 15.71 -21.74 23.89
#